data_AF-A0A7C4MPN8-F1
#
_entry.id   AF-A0A7C4MPN8-F1
#
_cell.length_a   1.000
_cell.length_b   1.000
_cell.length_c   1.000
_cell.angle_alpha   90.00
_cell.angle_beta   90.00
_cell.angle_gamma   90.00
#
_symmetry.space_group_name_H-M   'P 1'
#
loop_
_entity.id
_entity.type
_entity.pdbx_description
1 polymer ?
#
loop_
_entity_poly.entity_id
_entity_poly.type
_entity_poly.pdbx_seq_one_letter_code
_entity_poly.pdbx_strand_id
1 'polypeptide(L)' 'MLRSLQSLIDEAPSSPGVYLMKDADGTVIYVGKAVNLKKRLLSYVQRYP' A
#
# COMPACT_ATOMS: atom_id res chain seq x y z
N MET A 1 -8.22 -17.57 3.24
CA MET A 1 -8.20 -16.39 4.14
C MET A 1 -7.57 -15.25 3.35
N LEU A 2 -8.36 -14.25 2.94
CA LEU A 2 -7.82 -13.10 2.20
C LEU A 2 -7.01 -12.22 3.15
N ARG A 3 -5.82 -11.78 2.73
CA ARG A 3 -4.99 -10.85 3.52
C ARG A 3 -5.70 -9.51 3.63
N SER A 4 -5.74 -8.92 4.83
CA SER A 4 -6.27 -7.57 5.01
C SER A 4 -5.28 -6.54 4.49
N LEU A 5 -5.76 -5.37 4.05
CA LEU A 5 -4.89 -4.26 3.64
C LEU A 5 -3.92 -3.87 4.77
N GLN A 6 -4.37 -3.90 6.02
CA GLN A 6 -3.53 -3.61 7.18
C GLN A 6 -2.35 -4.60 7.29
N SER A 7 -2.58 -5.90 7.10
CA SER A 7 -1.51 -6.91 7.15
C SER A 7 -0.44 -6.69 6.07
N LEU A 8 -0.84 -6.25 4.87
CA LEU A 8 0.09 -5.92 3.79
C LEU A 8 0.94 -4.69 4.13
N ILE A 9 0.36 -3.71 4.81
CA ILE A 9 1.06 -2.51 5.25
C ILE A 9 2.05 -2.83 6.38
N ASP A 10 1.69 -3.74 7.29
CA ASP A 10 2.55 -4.13 8.39
C ASP A 10 3.83 -4.83 7.90
N GLU A 11 3.71 -5.62 6.84
CA GLU A 11 4.81 -6.30 6.14
C GLU A 11 5.60 -5.38 5.17
N ALA A 12 5.08 -4.19 4.85
CA ALA A 12 5.73 -3.28 3.91
C ALA A 12 7.06 -2.76 4.46
N PRO A 13 8.10 -2.62 3.61
CA PRO A 13 9.41 -2.19 4.06
C PRO A 13 9.44 -0.68 4.37
N SER A 14 10.27 -0.31 5.35
CA SER A 14 10.57 1.09 5.70
C SER A 14 11.70 1.68 4.84
N SER A 15 11.71 1.38 3.54
CA SER A 15 12.75 1.78 2.59
C SER A 15 12.16 2.32 1.29
N PRO A 16 12.99 2.89 0.39
CA PRO A 16 12.51 3.36 -0.90
C PRO A 16 12.01 2.23 -1.78
N GLY A 17 10.95 2.50 -2.56
CA GLY A 17 10.42 1.53 -3.50
C GLY A 17 9.18 2.03 -4.25
N VAL A 18 8.56 1.10 -4.96
CA VAL A 18 7.37 1.32 -5.80
C VAL A 18 6.25 0.41 -5.30
N TYR A 19 5.01 0.89 -5.37
CA TYR A 19 3.80 0.12 -5.07
C TYR A 19 2.78 0.24 -6.19
N LEU A 20 1.90 -0.78 -6.26
CA LEU A 20 0.80 -0.88 -7.21
C LEU A 20 -0.50 -0.89 -6.43
N MET A 21 -1.46 -0.06 -6.84
CA MET A 21 -2.86 -0.23 -6.44
C MET A 21 -3.59 -0.95 -7.57
N LYS A 22 -4.35 -1.97 -7.18
CA LYS A 22 -5.14 -2.78 -8.08
C LYS A 22 -6.62 -2.63 -7.74
N ASP A 23 -7.48 -2.70 -8.76
CA ASP A 23 -8.91 -2.84 -8.54
C ASP A 23 -9.28 -4.26 -8.08
N ALA A 24 -10.58 -4.53 -7.94
CA ALA A 24 -11.09 -5.82 -7.48
C ALA A 24 -10.77 -6.98 -8.45
N ASP A 25 -10.59 -6.67 -9.74
CA ASP A 25 -10.26 -7.64 -10.78
C ASP A 25 -8.73 -7.84 -10.94
N GLY A 26 -7.94 -7.09 -10.16
CA GLY A 26 -6.48 -7.17 -10.16
C GLY A 26 -5.80 -6.27 -11.21
N THR A 27 -6.56 -5.44 -11.91
CA THR A 27 -6.04 -4.47 -12.88
C THR A 27 -5.29 -3.38 -12.14
N VAL A 28 -4.08 -3.05 -12.58
CA VAL A 28 -3.30 -1.95 -12.00
C VAL A 28 -3.96 -0.62 -12.39
N ILE A 29 -4.46 0.10 -11.40
CA ILE A 29 -5.11 1.41 -11.60
C ILE A 29 -4.21 2.59 -11.19
N TYR A 30 -3.18 2.34 -10.39
CA TYR A 30 -2.24 3.38 -9.96
C TYR A 30 -0.87 2.78 -9.60
N VAL A 31 0.18 3.52 -9.95
CA VAL A 31 1.57 3.21 -9.60
C VAL A 31 2.14 4.38 -8.83
N GLY A 32 2.68 4.12 -7.65
CA GLY A 32 3.31 5.15 -6.81
C GLY A 32 4.71 4.75 -6.39
N LYS A 33 5.56 5.74 -6.12
CA LYS A 33 6.87 5.56 -5.50
C LYS A 33 6.95 6.29 -4.18
N ALA A 34 7.81 5.82 -3.28
CA ALA A 34 8.07 6.48 -2.01
C ALA A 34 9.51 6.26 -1.56
N VAL A 35 10.03 7.21 -0.76
CA VAL A 35 11.30 7.04 -0.02
C VAL A 35 11.12 6.07 1.17
N ASN A 36 9.90 5.94 1.68
CA ASN A 36 9.53 4.96 2.69
C ASN A 36 8.15 4.39 2.35
N LEU A 37 8.11 3.13 1.89
CA LEU A 37 6.87 2.49 1.45
C LEU A 37 5.85 2.34 2.59
N LYS A 38 6.28 1.87 3.76
CA LYS A 38 5.38 1.68 4.92
C LYS A 38 4.63 2.97 5.30
N LYS A 39 5.36 4.08 5.48
CA LYS A 39 4.75 5.39 5.79
C LYS A 39 3.82 5.87 4.67
N ARG A 40 4.19 5.66 3.41
CA ARG A 40 3.35 6.06 2.28
C ARG A 40 2.04 5.28 2.25
N LEU A 41 2.09 3.96 2.43
CA LEU A 41 0.89 3.12 2.41
C LEU A 41 -0.03 3.43 3.61
N LEU A 42 0.53 3.67 4.79
CA LEU A 42 -0.24 4.10 5.97
C LEU A 42 -1.06 5.38 5.72
N SER A 43 -0.55 6.32 4.91
CA SER A 43 -1.25 7.57 4.62
C SER A 43 -2.59 7.40 3.86
N TYR A 44 -2.81 6.25 3.23
CA TYR A 44 -4.07 5.94 2.53
C TYR A 44 -5.13 5.35 3.47
N VAL A 45 -4.74 4.78 4.60
CA VAL A 45 -5.64 4.09 5.54
C VAL A 45 -5.87 4.88 6.83
N GLN A 46 -4.91 5.69 7.28
CA GLN A 46 -5.03 6.49 8.50
C GLN A 46 -5.75 7.83 8.33
N ARG A 47 -6.11 8.23 7.10
CA ARG A 47 -6.61 9.58 6.80
C ARG A 47 -8.13 9.72 6.72
N TYR A 48 -8.89 8.71 7.13
CA TYR A 48 -10.33 8.83 7.34
C TYR A 48 -10.63 8.56 8.82
N PRO A 49 -11.39 9.43 9.52
CA PRO A 49 -11.96 9.08 10.82
C PRO A 49 -12.86 7.85 10.73
#